data_AF-X1RSE2-F1
#
_entry.id   AF-X1RSE2-F1
#
_cell.length_a   1.000
_cell.length_b   1.000
_cell.length_c   1.000
_cell.angle_alpha   90.00
_cell.angle_beta   90.00
_cell.angle_gamma   90.00
#
_symmetry.space_group_name_H-M   'P 1'
#
loop_
_entity.id
_entity.type
_entity.pdbx_description
1 polymer ?
#
loop_
_entity_poly.entity_id
_entity_poly.type
_entity_poly.pdbx_seq_one_letter_code
_entity_poly.pdbx_strand_id
1 'polypeptide(L)'
;MNWAALVANIASKIPIERVLFPPRDSAKSLENFAATMRSPTPPKTAPVSENIASTITTEQEEAVTVPAPAARYDLPTSEETAQTLKRRLGKELYRAELDLSNKLRIAGKPCDCLDSKHTLMLEAAAEELIAQEPDNTVYPEIMDWINRNQTKVTIEAISSGQYDEEYPRMAAEFKGFRKRIMGTTVLTAMVEPKEQITLEEAKKIAAEEVVKEVEEKW
;
A
#
# COMPACT_ATOMS: atom_id res chain seq x y z
N MET A 1 -11.50 -23.48 53.34
CA MET A 1 -11.61 -23.05 51.93
C MET A 1 -11.33 -21.56 51.85
N ASN A 2 -10.32 -21.15 51.08
CA ASN A 2 -9.90 -19.75 50.98
C ASN A 2 -10.68 -19.05 49.85
N TRP A 3 -11.78 -18.38 50.22
CA TRP A 3 -12.70 -17.76 49.26
C TRP A 3 -12.05 -16.60 48.47
N ALA A 4 -11.05 -15.93 49.06
CA ALA A 4 -10.31 -14.87 48.40
C ALA A 4 -9.50 -15.37 47.19
N ALA A 5 -8.95 -16.59 47.27
CA ALA A 5 -8.23 -17.20 46.16
C ALA A 5 -9.15 -17.55 44.98
N LEU A 6 -10.42 -17.86 45.26
CA LEU A 6 -11.41 -18.15 44.22
C LEU A 6 -11.79 -16.88 43.44
N VAL A 7 -12.04 -15.78 44.14
CA VAL A 7 -12.39 -14.49 43.52
C VAL A 7 -11.23 -13.92 42.71
N ALA A 8 -9.99 -14.02 43.22
CA ALA A 8 -8.80 -13.57 42.49
C ALA A 8 -8.60 -14.32 41.16
N ASN A 9 -8.86 -15.63 41.15
CA ASN A 9 -8.70 -16.48 39.96
C ASN A 9 -9.80 -16.26 38.91
N ILE A 10 -10.99 -15.81 39.33
CA ILE A 10 -12.06 -15.40 38.41
C ILE A 10 -11.75 -14.03 37.80
N ALA A 11 -11.30 -13.07 38.61
CA ALA A 11 -10.96 -11.72 38.14
C ALA A 11 -9.80 -11.72 37.14
N SER A 12 -8.79 -12.59 37.30
CA SER A 12 -7.66 -12.71 36.37
C SER A 12 -8.02 -13.33 35.01
N LYS A 13 -9.22 -13.90 34.86
CA LYS A 13 -9.68 -14.54 33.61
C LYS A 13 -10.58 -13.64 32.76
N ILE A 14 -10.93 -12.45 33.25
CA ILE A 14 -11.71 -11.50 32.47
C ILE A 14 -10.72 -10.56 31.76
N PRO A 15 -10.59 -10.63 30.43
CA PRO A 15 -9.75 -9.69 29.70
C PRO A 15 -10.30 -8.28 29.90
N ILE A 16 -9.55 -7.43 30.61
CA ILE A 16 -9.93 -6.04 30.95
C ILE A 16 -10.27 -5.23 29.68
N GLU A 17 -9.67 -5.60 28.56
CA GLU A 17 -9.94 -5.06 27.23
C GLU A 17 -11.43 -5.11 26.83
N ARG A 18 -12.19 -6.13 27.28
CA ARG A 18 -13.63 -6.25 27.00
C ARG A 18 -14.52 -5.37 27.88
N VAL A 19 -14.01 -4.88 29.00
CA VAL A 19 -14.75 -3.98 29.89
C VAL A 19 -14.53 -2.52 29.49
N LEU A 20 -13.31 -2.17 29.03
CA LEU A 20 -12.98 -0.81 28.61
C LEU A 20 -13.42 -0.49 27.17
N PHE A 21 -13.53 -1.49 26.30
CA PHE A 21 -13.95 -1.29 24.91
C PHE A 21 -15.16 -2.18 24.60
N PRO A 22 -16.39 -1.67 24.73
CA PRO A 22 -17.57 -2.41 24.28
C PRO A 22 -17.38 -2.77 22.80
N PRO A 23 -17.75 -4.01 22.39
CA PRO A 23 -17.66 -4.42 21.00
C PRO A 23 -18.36 -3.39 20.10
N ARG A 24 -17.66 -2.86 19.09
CA ARG A 24 -18.29 -2.01 18.08
C ARG A 24 -19.38 -2.83 17.39
N ASP A 25 -20.63 -2.35 17.47
CA ASP A 25 -21.76 -2.90 16.74
C ASP A 25 -21.55 -2.73 15.22
N SER A 26 -20.87 -3.69 14.61
CA SER A 26 -20.64 -3.75 13.16
C SER A 26 -21.93 -3.95 12.35
N ALA A 27 -23.03 -4.32 13.02
CA ALA A 27 -24.35 -4.46 12.40
C ALA A 27 -24.87 -3.13 11.86
N LYS A 28 -24.73 -2.02 12.61
CA LYS A 28 -25.16 -0.69 12.17
C LYS A 28 -24.38 -0.15 10.98
N SER A 29 -23.07 -0.43 10.92
CA SER A 29 -22.26 0.00 9.77
C SER A 29 -22.64 -0.74 8.47
N LEU A 30 -23.01 -2.03 8.59
CA LEU A 30 -23.47 -2.83 7.46
C LEU A 30 -24.85 -2.39 6.96
N GLU A 31 -25.78 -2.07 7.88
CA GLU A 31 -27.09 -1.54 7.50
C GLU A 31 -26.98 -0.20 6.77
N ASN A 32 -26.14 0.71 7.27
CA ASN A 32 -25.90 2.00 6.60
C ASN A 32 -25.29 1.81 5.20
N PHE A 33 -24.34 0.89 5.05
CA PHE A 33 -23.75 0.59 3.74
C PHE A 33 -24.77 -0.01 2.76
N ALA A 34 -25.60 -0.95 3.23
CA ALA A 34 -26.66 -1.55 2.43
C ALA A 34 -27.73 -0.52 2.02
N ALA A 35 -28.02 0.45 2.88
CA ALA A 35 -28.92 1.57 2.55
C ALA A 35 -28.32 2.47 1.47
N THR A 36 -27.02 2.74 1.50
CA THR A 36 -26.33 3.54 0.48
C THR A 36 -26.29 2.86 -0.90
N MET A 37 -26.14 1.53 -0.97
CA MET A 37 -26.13 0.81 -2.26
C MET A 37 -27.51 0.60 -2.88
N ARG A 38 -28.60 0.84 -2.13
CA ARG A 38 -29.98 0.64 -2.60
C ARG A 38 -30.64 1.87 -3.21
N SER A 39 -29.90 2.95 -3.45
CA SER A 39 -30.43 4.14 -4.10
C SER A 39 -30.01 4.18 -5.58
N PRO A 40 -30.83 3.72 -6.53
CA PRO A 40 -30.56 3.90 -7.94
C PRO A 40 -31.02 5.32 -8.32
N THR A 41 -30.06 6.22 -8.57
CA THR A 41 -30.34 7.41 -9.36
C THR A 41 -30.36 6.99 -10.84
N PRO A 42 -31.50 7.07 -11.54
CA PRO A 42 -31.53 6.71 -12.96
C PRO A 42 -30.72 7.72 -13.78
N PRO A 43 -29.91 7.26 -14.76
CA PRO A 43 -29.22 8.14 -15.69
C PRO A 43 -30.25 8.83 -16.59
N LYS A 44 -30.18 10.16 -16.63
CA LYS A 44 -30.98 11.02 -17.52
C LYS A 44 -30.51 10.81 -18.96
N THR A 45 -31.35 10.13 -19.73
CA THR A 45 -31.24 9.91 -21.17
C THR A 45 -31.20 11.24 -21.95
N ALA A 46 -30.26 11.38 -22.88
CA ALA A 46 -30.34 12.31 -24.00
C ALA A 46 -29.67 11.67 -25.25
N PRO A 47 -30.15 11.99 -26.46
CA PRO A 47 -30.09 11.08 -27.60
C PRO A 47 -28.82 11.18 -28.45
N VAL A 48 -28.51 10.04 -29.06
CA VAL A 48 -27.58 9.84 -30.17
C VAL A 48 -27.98 10.71 -31.37
N SER A 49 -27.02 11.44 -31.93
CA SER A 49 -27.04 11.87 -33.33
C SER A 49 -25.65 11.64 -33.91
N GLU A 50 -25.58 10.65 -34.79
CA GLU A 50 -24.47 10.34 -35.66
C GLU A 50 -24.75 11.04 -37.00
N ASN A 51 -23.90 11.96 -37.43
CA ASN A 51 -23.64 12.16 -38.86
C ASN A 51 -22.34 12.95 -39.08
N ILE A 52 -21.49 12.34 -39.89
CA ILE A 52 -20.16 12.78 -40.27
C ILE A 52 -20.30 13.66 -41.52
N ALA A 53 -19.76 14.88 -41.49
CA ALA A 53 -19.43 15.62 -42.71
C ALA A 53 -18.31 16.64 -42.43
N SER A 54 -17.19 16.48 -43.14
CA SER A 54 -16.10 17.45 -43.22
C SER A 54 -16.54 18.74 -43.91
N THR A 55 -16.08 19.90 -43.43
CA THR A 55 -15.81 21.08 -44.26
C THR A 55 -14.72 21.91 -43.60
N ILE A 56 -13.66 22.16 -44.39
CA ILE A 56 -12.54 23.05 -44.13
C ILE A 56 -13.04 24.49 -44.34
N THR A 57 -12.90 25.37 -43.35
CA THR A 57 -12.91 26.83 -43.58
C THR A 57 -11.98 27.55 -42.61
N THR A 58 -11.18 28.42 -43.23
CA THR A 58 -10.09 29.26 -42.75
C THR A 58 -10.54 30.45 -41.88
N GLU A 59 -9.60 30.93 -41.05
CA GLU A 59 -9.48 32.28 -40.46
C GLU A 59 -10.51 32.75 -39.42
N GLN A 60 -10.06 32.82 -38.16
CA GLN A 60 -10.14 34.08 -37.43
C GLN A 60 -9.03 34.16 -36.36
N GLU A 61 -8.12 35.10 -36.59
CA GLU A 61 -7.15 35.60 -35.63
C GLU A 61 -7.91 36.41 -34.57
N GLU A 62 -8.27 35.76 -33.46
CA GLU A 62 -8.70 36.43 -32.25
C GLU A 62 -7.58 36.28 -31.23
N ALA A 63 -7.03 37.41 -30.79
CA ALA A 63 -5.97 37.49 -29.80
C ALA A 63 -6.45 36.89 -28.48
N VAL A 64 -6.22 35.59 -28.30
CA VAL A 64 -6.40 34.90 -27.04
C VAL A 64 -5.37 35.46 -26.07
N THR A 65 -5.84 36.28 -25.15
CA THR A 65 -5.12 36.69 -23.94
C THR A 65 -4.62 35.41 -23.26
N VAL A 66 -3.33 35.13 -23.38
CA VAL A 66 -2.69 33.95 -22.79
C VAL A 66 -2.96 33.98 -21.28
N PRO A 67 -3.73 33.03 -20.72
CA PRO A 67 -3.89 32.93 -19.27
C PRO A 67 -2.51 32.69 -18.66
N ALA A 68 -2.27 33.31 -17.50
CA ALA A 68 -1.04 33.17 -16.72
C ALA A 68 -0.54 31.72 -16.72
N PRO A 69 0.79 31.47 -16.82
CA PRO A 69 1.32 30.12 -16.92
C PRO A 69 0.77 29.31 -15.76
N ALA A 70 -0.05 28.30 -16.09
CA ALA A 70 -0.50 27.31 -15.13
C ALA A 70 0.73 26.80 -14.38
N ALA A 71 0.59 26.64 -13.06
CA ALA A 71 1.65 26.08 -12.22
C ALA A 71 2.24 24.86 -12.94
N ARG A 72 3.51 24.97 -13.32
CA ARG A 72 4.21 23.83 -13.93
C ARG A 72 4.28 22.79 -12.84
N TYR A 73 3.45 21.76 -12.95
CA TYR A 73 3.65 20.55 -12.18
C TYR A 73 4.98 19.98 -12.67
N ASP A 74 6.00 20.04 -11.82
CA ASP A 74 7.26 19.37 -12.08
C ASP A 74 6.93 17.87 -12.16
N LEU A 75 6.94 17.34 -13.37
CA LEU A 75 6.76 15.91 -13.61
C LEU A 75 7.95 15.19 -12.95
N PRO A 76 7.70 14.09 -12.20
CA PRO A 76 8.79 13.34 -11.58
C PRO A 76 9.84 12.97 -12.61
N THR A 77 11.10 13.15 -12.24
CA THR A 77 12.20 12.67 -13.08
C THR A 77 12.17 11.14 -13.17
N SER A 78 12.81 10.57 -14.20
CA SER A 78 12.96 9.12 -14.33
C SER A 78 13.67 8.52 -13.10
N GLU A 79 14.61 9.25 -12.50
CA GLU A 79 15.34 8.84 -11.31
C GLU A 79 14.45 8.83 -10.05
N GLU A 80 13.65 9.88 -9.83
CA GLU A 80 12.69 9.93 -8.72
C GLU A 80 11.63 8.82 -8.83
N THR A 81 11.19 8.55 -10.06
CA THR A 81 10.25 7.47 -10.35
C THR A 81 10.89 6.12 -10.04
N ALA A 82 12.09 5.86 -10.55
CA ALA A 82 12.84 4.64 -10.27
C ALA A 82 13.07 4.46 -8.77
N GLN A 83 13.41 5.52 -8.03
CA GLN A 83 13.63 5.40 -6.60
C GLN A 83 12.34 5.16 -5.80
N THR A 84 11.22 5.74 -6.23
CA THR A 84 9.90 5.44 -5.66
C THR A 84 9.53 3.97 -5.88
N LEU A 85 9.80 3.45 -7.08
CA LEU A 85 9.60 2.03 -7.40
C LEU A 85 10.52 1.12 -6.59
N LYS A 86 11.81 1.46 -6.41
CA LYS A 86 12.73 0.73 -5.53
C LYS A 86 12.21 0.66 -4.09
N ARG A 87 11.69 1.77 -3.56
CA ARG A 87 11.06 1.79 -2.22
C ARG A 87 9.83 0.90 -2.17
N ARG A 88 8.96 0.92 -3.18
CA ARG A 88 7.78 0.04 -3.30
C ARG A 88 8.20 -1.43 -3.30
N LEU A 89 9.15 -1.81 -4.16
CA LEU A 89 9.70 -3.17 -4.24
C LEU A 89 10.33 -3.58 -2.91
N GLY A 90 11.13 -2.70 -2.30
CA GLY A 90 11.73 -2.92 -0.99
C GLY A 90 10.70 -3.22 0.11
N LYS A 91 9.58 -2.49 0.15
CA LYS A 91 8.49 -2.72 1.11
C LYS A 91 7.86 -4.10 0.92
N GLU A 92 7.61 -4.51 -0.32
CA GLU A 92 7.04 -5.84 -0.60
C GLU A 92 8.02 -6.95 -0.28
N LEU A 93 9.31 -6.78 -0.60
CA LEU A 93 10.36 -7.73 -0.20
C LEU A 93 10.43 -7.88 1.32
N TYR A 94 10.30 -6.78 2.06
CA TYR A 94 10.28 -6.82 3.52
C TYR A 94 9.04 -7.53 4.09
N ARG A 95 7.85 -7.32 3.49
CA ARG A 95 6.62 -8.03 3.92
C ARG A 95 6.75 -9.53 3.69
N ALA A 96 7.22 -9.94 2.51
CA ALA A 96 7.49 -11.34 2.20
C ALA A 96 8.58 -11.95 3.10
N GLU A 97 9.64 -11.20 3.43
CA GLU A 97 10.68 -11.60 4.40
C GLU A 97 10.06 -11.93 5.78
N LEU A 98 9.15 -11.08 6.28
CA LEU A 98 8.47 -11.30 7.55
C LEU A 98 7.54 -12.53 7.51
N ASP A 99 6.76 -12.67 6.45
CA ASP A 99 5.85 -13.81 6.30
C ASP A 99 6.62 -15.12 6.22
N LEU A 100 7.70 -15.19 5.44
CA LEU A 100 8.60 -16.35 5.37
C LEU A 100 9.27 -16.65 6.71
N SER A 101 9.72 -15.62 7.43
CA SER A 101 10.31 -15.78 8.77
C SER A 101 9.31 -16.38 9.77
N ASN A 102 8.02 -16.10 9.59
CA ASN A 102 6.92 -16.68 10.36
C ASN A 102 6.39 -17.99 9.74
N LYS A 103 7.14 -18.62 8.83
CA LYS A 103 6.79 -19.86 8.13
C LYS A 103 5.44 -19.77 7.40
N LEU A 104 5.11 -18.58 6.88
CA LEU A 104 3.87 -18.27 6.17
C LEU A 104 2.64 -18.58 7.02
N ARG A 105 2.70 -18.28 8.33
CA ARG A 105 1.60 -18.50 9.26
C ARG A 105 1.24 -17.23 10.03
N ILE A 106 -0.06 -16.97 10.15
CA ILE A 106 -0.63 -15.91 10.97
C ILE A 106 -1.47 -16.57 12.06
N ALA A 107 -1.09 -16.35 13.32
CA ALA A 107 -1.71 -17.01 14.47
C ALA A 107 -1.78 -18.55 14.33
N GLY A 108 -0.71 -19.15 13.79
CA GLY A 108 -0.57 -20.60 13.58
C GLY A 108 -1.29 -21.14 12.34
N LYS A 109 -2.12 -20.34 11.67
CA LYS A 109 -2.83 -20.74 10.44
C LYS A 109 -2.01 -20.39 9.19
N PRO A 110 -1.99 -21.25 8.16
CA PRO A 110 -1.33 -20.93 6.89
C PRO A 110 -1.92 -19.65 6.27
N CYS A 111 -1.08 -18.78 5.74
CA CYS A 111 -1.48 -17.62 4.94
C CYS A 111 -1.03 -17.78 3.48
N ASP A 112 -1.83 -17.26 2.57
CA ASP A 112 -1.63 -17.28 1.11
C ASP A 112 -1.08 -15.95 0.57
N CYS A 113 -0.64 -15.07 1.47
CA CYS A 113 -0.18 -13.73 1.11
C CYS A 113 1.02 -13.77 0.16
N LEU A 114 1.90 -14.76 0.28
CA LEU A 114 3.05 -14.88 -0.61
C LEU A 114 2.68 -15.47 -1.98
N ASP A 115 1.78 -16.44 -2.05
CA ASP A 115 1.36 -17.08 -3.31
C ASP A 115 0.58 -16.13 -4.23
N SER A 116 -0.31 -15.32 -3.65
CA SER A 116 -1.19 -14.43 -4.42
C SER A 116 -0.69 -12.99 -4.44
N LYS A 117 -0.68 -12.34 -3.28
CA LYS A 117 -0.57 -10.89 -3.15
C LYS A 117 0.85 -10.38 -3.33
N HIS A 118 1.80 -10.91 -2.57
CA HIS A 118 3.18 -10.44 -2.61
C HIS A 118 3.86 -10.83 -3.92
N THR A 119 3.63 -12.06 -4.43
CA THR A 119 4.16 -12.48 -5.74
C THR A 119 3.76 -11.49 -6.83
N LEU A 120 2.46 -11.22 -7.00
CA LEU A 120 1.98 -10.28 -8.02
C LEU A 120 2.61 -8.87 -7.87
N MET A 121 2.71 -8.38 -6.63
CA MET A 121 3.25 -7.04 -6.37
C MET A 121 4.76 -6.96 -6.56
N LEU A 122 5.49 -8.03 -6.27
CA LEU A 122 6.93 -8.15 -6.51
C LEU A 122 7.22 -8.23 -8.00
N GLU A 123 6.46 -9.05 -8.74
CA GLU A 123 6.59 -9.20 -10.18
C GLU A 123 6.33 -7.88 -10.89
N ALA A 124 5.18 -7.24 -10.63
CA ALA A 124 4.84 -5.95 -11.23
C ALA A 124 5.90 -4.88 -10.94
N ALA A 125 6.37 -4.76 -9.69
CA ALA A 125 7.38 -3.78 -9.33
C ALA A 125 8.76 -4.08 -9.94
N ALA A 126 9.13 -5.37 -10.06
CA ALA A 126 10.38 -5.79 -10.67
C ALA A 126 10.36 -5.54 -12.20
N GLU A 127 9.27 -5.89 -12.89
CA GLU A 127 9.12 -5.63 -14.33
C GLU A 127 9.16 -4.14 -14.67
N GLU A 128 8.46 -3.30 -13.88
CA GLU A 128 8.52 -1.85 -14.03
C GLU A 128 9.96 -1.33 -13.87
N LEU A 129 10.73 -1.89 -12.93
CA LEU A 129 12.13 -1.50 -12.70
C LEU A 129 13.10 -2.03 -13.75
N ILE A 130 12.84 -3.19 -14.37
CA ILE A 130 13.64 -3.70 -15.51
C ILE A 130 13.60 -2.71 -16.68
N ALA A 131 12.43 -2.13 -16.95
CA ALA A 131 12.29 -1.14 -18.01
C ALA A 131 13.05 0.17 -17.72
N GLN A 132 13.17 0.55 -16.44
CA GLN A 132 13.87 1.78 -16.01
C GLN A 132 15.38 1.58 -15.87
N GLU A 133 15.83 0.39 -15.43
CA GLU A 133 17.21 0.07 -15.11
C GLU A 133 17.62 -1.29 -15.70
N PRO A 134 17.76 -1.41 -17.03
CA PRO A 134 17.97 -2.69 -17.70
C PRO A 134 19.28 -3.39 -17.33
N ASP A 135 20.29 -2.64 -16.87
CA ASP A 135 21.59 -3.19 -16.47
C ASP A 135 21.59 -3.82 -15.07
N ASN A 136 20.51 -3.63 -14.29
CA ASN A 136 20.42 -4.15 -12.93
C ASN A 136 19.88 -5.58 -12.90
N THR A 137 20.77 -6.55 -12.66
CA THR A 137 20.42 -7.98 -12.68
C THR A 137 19.55 -8.43 -11.51
N VAL A 138 19.39 -7.61 -10.47
CA VAL A 138 18.67 -8.02 -9.26
C VAL A 138 17.18 -8.22 -9.53
N TYR A 139 16.58 -7.46 -10.45
CA TYR A 139 15.15 -7.56 -10.73
C TYR A 139 14.78 -8.86 -11.48
N PRO A 140 15.49 -9.27 -12.56
CA PRO A 140 15.29 -10.59 -13.14
C PRO A 140 15.55 -11.74 -12.16
N GLU A 141 16.55 -11.61 -11.28
CA GLU A 141 16.83 -12.63 -10.26
C GLU A 141 15.66 -12.83 -9.28
N ILE A 142 14.91 -11.77 -8.96
CA ILE A 142 13.70 -11.85 -8.13
C ILE A 142 12.61 -12.63 -8.88
N MET A 143 12.40 -12.36 -10.18
CA MET A 143 11.44 -13.10 -11.00
C MET A 143 11.79 -14.59 -11.07
N ASP A 144 13.06 -14.90 -11.33
CA ASP A 144 13.56 -16.29 -11.34
C ASP A 144 13.42 -16.96 -9.97
N TRP A 145 13.57 -16.20 -8.89
CA TRP A 145 13.34 -16.70 -7.55
C TRP A 145 11.88 -17.07 -7.34
N ILE A 146 10.95 -16.20 -7.72
CA ILE A 146 9.50 -16.40 -7.58
C ILE A 146 9.09 -17.66 -8.34
N ASN A 147 9.44 -17.75 -9.63
CA ASN A 147 9.12 -18.89 -10.49
C ASN A 147 9.62 -20.23 -9.91
N ARG A 148 10.80 -20.26 -9.30
CA ARG A 148 11.38 -21.48 -8.72
C ARG A 148 10.76 -21.88 -7.38
N ASN A 149 10.15 -20.95 -6.65
CA ASN A 149 9.70 -21.19 -5.28
C ASN A 149 8.17 -21.09 -5.10
N GLN A 150 7.41 -20.67 -6.10
CA GLN A 150 5.95 -20.48 -6.00
C GLN A 150 5.22 -21.76 -5.55
N THR A 151 5.63 -22.93 -6.05
CA THR A 151 5.04 -24.22 -5.66
C THR A 151 5.32 -24.61 -4.21
N LYS A 152 6.27 -23.97 -3.54
CA LYS A 152 6.60 -24.22 -2.13
C LYS A 152 5.76 -23.39 -1.18
N VAL A 153 5.06 -22.37 -1.67
CA VAL A 153 4.34 -21.38 -0.83
C VAL A 153 2.83 -21.50 -0.94
N THR A 154 2.32 -22.62 -1.46
CA THR A 154 0.88 -22.89 -1.54
C THR A 154 0.30 -23.22 -0.15
N ILE A 155 -1.01 -23.02 0.03
CA ILE A 155 -1.69 -23.32 1.29
C ILE A 155 -1.46 -24.78 1.72
N GLU A 156 -1.46 -25.72 0.78
CA GLU A 156 -1.25 -27.15 1.04
C GLU A 156 0.18 -27.42 1.54
N ALA A 157 1.18 -26.82 0.88
CA ALA A 157 2.59 -26.96 1.26
C ALA A 157 2.89 -26.34 2.63
N ILE A 158 2.30 -25.18 2.92
CA ILE A 158 2.41 -24.53 4.22
C ILE A 158 1.71 -25.37 5.29
N SER A 159 0.48 -25.83 5.02
CA SER A 159 -0.32 -26.61 5.97
C SER A 159 0.37 -27.90 6.38
N SER A 160 0.99 -28.60 5.42
CA SER A 160 1.73 -29.84 5.66
C SER A 160 3.06 -29.61 6.39
N GLY A 161 3.58 -28.38 6.41
CA GLY A 161 4.89 -28.06 6.98
C GLY A 161 6.06 -28.63 6.16
N GLN A 162 5.82 -29.00 4.90
CA GLN A 162 6.81 -29.67 4.04
C GLN A 162 8.12 -28.88 3.91
N TYR A 163 8.06 -27.55 3.95
CA TYR A 163 9.18 -26.64 3.73
C TYR A 163 9.51 -25.74 4.94
N ASP A 164 9.06 -26.13 6.13
CA ASP A 164 9.20 -25.33 7.37
C ASP A 164 10.66 -24.93 7.69
N GLU A 165 11.62 -25.80 7.35
CA GLU A 165 13.05 -25.57 7.55
C GLU A 165 13.69 -24.74 6.42
N GLU A 166 13.05 -24.66 5.25
CA GLU A 166 13.53 -23.87 4.11
C GLU A 166 13.09 -22.40 4.18
N TYR A 167 11.92 -22.11 4.73
CA TYR A 167 11.38 -20.74 4.76
C TYR A 167 12.30 -19.70 5.43
N PRO A 168 13.00 -19.99 6.55
CA PRO A 168 13.95 -19.03 7.12
C PRO A 168 15.12 -18.69 6.19
N ARG A 169 15.58 -19.66 5.38
CA ARG A 169 16.62 -19.42 4.36
C ARG A 169 16.06 -18.55 3.22
N MET A 170 14.85 -18.86 2.77
CA MET A 170 14.14 -18.05 1.76
C MET A 170 13.95 -16.60 2.24
N ALA A 171 13.60 -16.39 3.52
CA ALA A 171 13.52 -15.05 4.09
C ALA A 171 14.86 -14.29 4.03
N ALA A 172 15.98 -14.98 4.28
CA ALA A 172 17.32 -14.39 4.18
C ALA A 172 17.66 -13.98 2.73
N GLU A 173 17.17 -14.71 1.73
CA GLU A 173 17.33 -14.35 0.31
C GLU A 173 16.58 -13.06 -0.01
N PHE A 174 15.34 -12.88 0.49
CA PHE A 174 14.58 -11.63 0.39
C PHE A 174 15.30 -10.44 1.01
N LYS A 175 15.87 -10.63 2.20
CA LYS A 175 16.72 -9.63 2.84
C LYS A 175 17.95 -9.28 1.98
N GLY A 176 18.52 -10.27 1.31
CA GLY A 176 19.62 -10.10 0.35
C GLY A 176 19.22 -9.26 -0.86
N PHE A 177 18.08 -9.56 -1.50
CA PHE A 177 17.52 -8.74 -2.58
C PHE A 177 17.30 -7.30 -2.14
N ARG A 178 16.65 -7.10 -0.97
CA ARG A 178 16.38 -5.77 -0.41
C ARG A 178 17.66 -4.97 -0.18
N LYS A 179 18.71 -5.60 0.38
CA LYS A 179 20.01 -4.95 0.57
C LYS A 179 20.63 -4.53 -0.76
N ARG A 180 20.54 -5.35 -1.81
CA ARG A 180 21.11 -5.04 -3.13
C ARG A 180 20.36 -3.92 -3.85
N ILE A 181 19.04 -3.89 -3.75
CA ILE A 181 18.21 -2.84 -4.37
C ILE A 181 18.36 -1.50 -3.63
N MET A 182 18.29 -1.52 -2.30
CA MET A 182 18.26 -0.31 -1.48
C MET A 182 19.65 0.17 -1.05
N GLY A 183 20.69 -0.64 -1.27
CA GLY A 183 22.04 -0.44 -0.70
C GLY A 183 22.14 -0.68 0.81
N THR A 184 21.01 -0.92 1.50
CA THR A 184 20.94 -1.06 2.96
C THR A 184 19.78 -1.94 3.40
N THR A 185 19.87 -2.50 4.61
CA THR A 185 18.77 -3.23 5.26
C THR A 185 17.96 -2.36 6.23
N VAL A 186 18.34 -1.10 6.42
CA VAL A 186 17.66 -0.18 7.34
C VAL A 186 16.28 0.18 6.80
N LEU A 187 15.24 0.01 7.63
CA LEU A 187 13.85 0.17 7.22
C LEU A 187 13.50 1.60 6.76
N THR A 188 14.18 2.61 7.30
CA THR A 188 13.96 4.02 6.95
C THR A 188 14.27 4.31 5.49
N ALA A 189 15.14 3.54 4.84
CA ALA A 189 15.44 3.73 3.42
C ALA A 189 14.24 3.46 2.50
N MET A 190 13.30 2.61 2.94
CA MET A 190 12.08 2.29 2.22
C MET A 190 10.97 3.32 2.43
N VAL A 191 11.09 4.16 3.44
CA VAL A 191 10.14 5.25 3.66
C VAL A 191 10.55 6.40 2.75
N GLU A 192 9.58 7.08 2.14
CA GLU A 192 9.89 8.32 1.46
C GLU A 192 10.55 9.27 2.45
N PRO A 193 11.62 9.98 2.05
CA PRO A 193 12.11 11.09 2.83
C PRO A 193 10.92 12.03 2.98
N LYS A 194 10.35 12.13 4.19
CA LYS A 194 9.45 13.23 4.49
C LYS A 194 10.26 14.47 4.18
N GLU A 195 9.74 15.37 3.32
CA GLU A 195 10.27 16.72 3.26
C GLU A 195 10.45 17.15 4.71
N GLN A 196 11.70 17.42 5.09
CA GLN A 196 11.98 17.92 6.42
C GLN A 196 11.48 19.35 6.40
N ILE A 197 10.18 19.51 6.65
CA ILE A 197 9.56 20.80 6.88
C ILE A 197 10.36 21.39 8.03
N THR A 198 11.02 22.52 7.77
CA THR A 198 11.79 23.17 8.82
C THR A 198 10.86 23.53 9.97
N LEU A 199 11.38 23.63 11.20
CA LEU A 199 10.58 24.04 12.35
C LEU A 199 9.82 25.35 12.07
N GLU A 200 10.41 26.25 11.29
CA GLU A 200 9.81 27.52 10.91
C GLU A 200 8.67 27.38 9.88
N GLU A 201 8.81 26.50 8.89
CA GLU A 201 7.71 26.18 7.97
C GLU A 201 6.56 25.45 8.69
N ALA A 202 6.89 24.55 9.62
CA ALA A 202 5.87 23.87 10.43
C ALA A 202 5.10 24.85 11.33
N LYS A 203 5.81 25.81 11.95
CA LYS A 203 5.16 26.90 12.71
C LYS A 203 4.30 27.79 11.81
N LYS A 204 4.77 28.08 10.58
CA LYS A 204 4.02 28.90 9.62
C LYS A 204 2.72 28.22 9.20
N ILE A 205 2.77 26.92 8.85
CA ILE A 205 1.58 26.14 8.50
C ILE A 205 0.59 26.08 9.68
N ALA A 206 1.08 25.82 10.89
CA ALA A 206 0.23 25.80 12.08
C ALA A 206 -0.42 27.16 12.36
N ALA A 207 0.31 28.27 12.16
CA ALA A 207 -0.24 29.61 12.31
C ALA A 207 -1.33 29.91 11.27
N GLU A 208 -1.12 29.50 10.01
CA GLU A 208 -2.11 29.66 8.93
C GLU A 208 -3.37 28.81 9.16
N GLU A 209 -3.26 27.59 9.70
CA GLU A 209 -4.42 26.78 10.09
C GLU A 209 -5.23 27.42 11.23
N VAL A 210 -4.56 27.96 12.25
CA VAL A 210 -5.23 28.65 13.37
C VAL A 210 -5.99 29.88 12.88
N VAL A 211 -5.42 30.66 11.96
CA VAL A 211 -6.10 31.82 11.36
C VAL A 211 -7.35 31.39 10.60
N LYS A 212 -7.26 30.34 9.78
CA LYS A 212 -8.43 29.80 9.07
C LYS A 212 -9.53 29.30 10.00
N GLU A 213 -9.17 28.61 11.08
CA GLU A 213 -10.16 28.10 12.05
C GLU A 213 -10.85 29.23 12.82
N VAL A 214 -10.16 30.35 13.03
CA VAL A 214 -10.78 31.57 13.59
C VAL A 214 -11.70 32.21 12.57
N GLU A 215 -11.28 32.37 11.32
CA GLU A 215 -12.12 32.96 10.25
C GLU A 215 -13.40 32.15 9.97
N GLU A 216 -13.36 30.82 10.06
CA GLU A 216 -14.55 29.96 9.88
C GLU A 216 -15.57 30.05 11.04
N LYS A 217 -15.16 30.54 12.22
CA LYS A 217 -16.02 30.65 13.41
C LYS A 217 -16.72 32.00 13.57
N TRP A 218 -16.42 32.98 12.72
CA TRP A 218 -17.01 34.32 12.73
C TRP A 218 -17.92 34.54 11.51
#